data_AF-A0A1U8CWV3-F1
#
_entry.id   AF-A0A1U8CWV3-F1
#
_cell.length_a   1.000
_cell.length_b   1.000
_cell.length_c   1.000
_cell.angle_alpha   90.00
_cell.angle_beta   90.00
_cell.angle_gamma   90.00
#
_symmetry.space_group_name_H-M   'P 1'
#
loop_
_entity.id
_entity.type
_entity.pdbx_description
1 polymer ?
#
loop_
_entity_poly.entity_id
_entity_poly.type
_entity_poly.pdbx_seq_one_letter_code
_entity_poly.pdbx_strand_id
1 'polypeptide(L)'
;MTFLIVTVAWTAHVRLFQVIELIDDVVALLNLACMMLITFLPYTFSLMASFPGVPFGIFMFSTCAVIIGLIQAVIVAYGFYHPYLLNHQIQVSENQTFYKHHILKIILRGPALCFLAAIFSFFFIPLSYVLLGLVIFFPHLTRLIIWCKSKAVGVKEDEEEPHSLESFSFYLSEPLSKERVEAFSDGVYAIVATLLILDICEDNVPDAREVQDKFHNSLIEALSKYGPSFLAYFGSFVTIGLLWFVHHSLFLHITKATRLMGLLNTLSLAFIGGLPLAYQLTSEFAEKSRNEIETIQVSCVITFFASIFQFAIWITALFYERETLHPFARYGGKEHAFMFAKLALYPCVSLGAFFLTCLLSKFSTEIFHLMQIIVPFAFLALRIFVRISLVVIRSIINLSQRKDVSLEEEEACLSPAETLS
;
A
#
# COMPACT_ATOMS: atom_id res chain seq x y z
N MET A 1 -7.30 3.44 10.82
CA MET A 1 -8.22 4.49 10.31
C MET A 1 -7.50 5.80 10.01
N THR A 2 -6.68 6.34 10.93
CA THR A 2 -5.86 7.56 10.72
C THR A 2 -5.07 7.55 9.42
N PHE A 3 -4.30 6.49 9.15
CA PHE A 3 -3.50 6.37 7.94
C PHE A 3 -4.37 6.52 6.67
N LEU A 4 -5.52 5.83 6.61
CA LEU A 4 -6.43 5.92 5.46
C LEU A 4 -7.01 7.33 5.28
N ILE A 5 -7.33 8.04 6.36
CA ILE A 5 -7.81 9.43 6.30
C ILE A 5 -6.74 10.34 5.69
N VAL A 6 -5.50 10.22 6.18
CA VAL A 6 -4.37 10.99 5.64
C VAL A 6 -4.14 10.66 4.16
N THR A 7 -4.24 9.39 3.76
CA THR A 7 -4.08 8.99 2.36
C THR A 7 -5.23 9.49 1.48
N VAL A 8 -6.46 9.58 1.99
CA VAL A 8 -7.58 10.20 1.27
C VAL A 8 -7.33 11.69 1.07
N ALA A 9 -6.87 12.40 2.11
CA ALA A 9 -6.50 13.81 2.02
C ALA A 9 -5.36 14.03 1.02
N TRP A 10 -4.32 13.19 1.08
CA TRP A 10 -3.21 13.19 0.13
C TRP A 10 -3.69 12.91 -1.31
N THR A 11 -4.59 11.95 -1.52
CA THR A 11 -5.16 11.64 -2.84
C THR A 11 -5.93 12.84 -3.41
N ALA A 12 -6.74 13.51 -2.58
CA ALA A 12 -7.46 14.72 -2.98
C ALA A 12 -6.48 15.85 -3.35
N HIS A 13 -5.42 16.03 -2.55
CA HIS A 13 -4.36 16.99 -2.81
C HIS A 13 -3.61 16.69 -4.11
N VAL A 14 -3.22 15.43 -4.38
CA VAL A 14 -2.55 15.07 -5.64
C VAL A 14 -3.43 15.40 -6.84
N ARG A 15 -4.74 15.09 -6.78
CA ARG A 15 -5.67 15.42 -7.87
C ARG A 15 -5.81 16.92 -8.11
N LEU A 16 -5.79 17.72 -7.04
CA LEU A 16 -5.80 19.18 -7.14
C LEU A 16 -4.58 19.69 -7.96
N PHE A 17 -3.39 19.17 -7.66
CA PHE A 17 -2.15 19.56 -8.35
C PHE A 17 -1.91 18.83 -9.68
N GLN A 18 -2.82 17.95 -10.11
CA GLN A 18 -2.87 17.50 -11.51
C GLN A 18 -3.62 18.52 -12.39
N VAL A 19 -4.55 19.28 -11.79
CA VAL A 19 -5.30 20.36 -12.46
C VAL A 19 -4.49 21.66 -12.52
N ILE A 20 -3.79 21.97 -11.43
CA ILE A 20 -2.94 23.17 -11.29
C ILE A 20 -1.50 22.75 -11.58
N GLU A 21 -1.03 23.05 -12.77
CA GLU A 21 0.29 22.64 -13.26
C GLU A 21 1.40 23.59 -12.80
N LEU A 22 1.12 24.91 -12.80
CA LEU A 22 2.07 25.93 -12.33
C LEU A 22 1.67 26.44 -10.96
N ILE A 23 2.66 26.67 -10.11
CA ILE A 23 2.48 27.13 -8.73
C ILE A 23 3.09 28.53 -8.61
N ASP A 24 2.31 29.49 -8.13
CA ASP A 24 2.79 30.81 -7.71
C ASP A 24 2.92 30.90 -6.18
N ASP A 25 3.43 32.03 -5.68
CA ASP A 25 3.65 32.22 -4.24
C ASP A 25 2.35 32.12 -3.42
N VAL A 26 1.21 32.55 -3.98
CA VAL A 26 -0.10 32.51 -3.30
C VAL A 26 -0.57 31.07 -3.16
N VAL A 27 -0.55 30.28 -4.24
CA VAL A 27 -0.90 28.86 -4.20
C VAL A 27 0.07 28.09 -3.30
N ALA A 28 1.36 28.42 -3.32
CA ALA A 28 2.35 27.82 -2.43
C ALA A 28 2.05 28.09 -0.95
N LEU A 29 1.71 29.33 -0.58
CA LEU A 29 1.34 29.70 0.79
C LEU A 29 0.03 29.04 1.24
N LEU A 30 -0.98 28.99 0.38
CA LEU A 30 -2.23 28.27 0.65
C LEU A 30 -1.99 26.77 0.81
N ASN A 31 -1.10 26.20 -0.01
CA ASN A 31 -0.70 24.81 0.12
C ASN A 31 0.01 24.55 1.45
N LEU A 32 0.92 25.43 1.86
CA LEU A 32 1.60 25.31 3.16
C LEU A 32 0.60 25.36 4.33
N ALA A 33 -0.40 26.25 4.27
CA ALA A 33 -1.48 26.30 5.25
C ALA A 33 -2.32 25.01 5.28
N CYS A 34 -2.61 24.44 4.10
CA CYS A 34 -3.27 23.14 3.98
C CYS A 34 -2.43 22.01 4.61
N MET A 35 -1.13 21.96 4.33
CA MET A 35 -0.21 20.97 4.91
C MET A 35 -0.13 21.09 6.44
N MET A 36 -0.06 22.31 6.98
CA MET A 36 -0.09 22.56 8.42
C MET A 36 -1.35 21.96 9.08
N LEU A 37 -2.53 22.16 8.50
CA LEU A 37 -3.76 21.58 9.02
C LEU A 37 -3.80 20.05 8.91
N ILE A 38 -3.31 19.48 7.80
CA ILE A 38 -3.19 18.03 7.63
C ILE A 38 -2.31 17.44 8.73
N THR A 39 -1.19 18.10 9.08
CA THR A 39 -0.32 17.65 10.17
C THR A 39 -0.95 17.74 11.57
N PHE A 40 -2.04 18.51 11.72
CA PHE A 40 -2.81 18.60 12.96
C PHE A 40 -3.88 17.50 13.10
N LEU A 41 -4.26 16.82 12.01
CA LEU A 41 -5.26 15.74 12.03
C LEU A 41 -4.92 14.60 13.01
N PRO A 42 -3.67 14.09 13.10
CA PRO A 42 -3.30 13.06 14.06
C PRO A 42 -3.60 13.44 15.51
N TYR A 43 -3.34 14.70 15.90
CA TYR A 43 -3.67 15.20 17.24
C TYR A 43 -5.18 15.19 17.49
N THR A 44 -5.98 15.71 16.55
CA THR A 44 -7.45 15.70 16.70
C THR A 44 -8.02 14.28 16.78
N PHE A 45 -7.42 13.33 16.04
CA PHE A 45 -7.81 11.92 16.12
C PHE A 45 -7.41 11.30 17.47
N SER A 46 -6.22 11.60 17.98
CA SER A 46 -5.78 11.15 19.31
C SER A 46 -6.76 11.63 20.39
N LEU A 47 -7.15 12.91 20.35
CA LEU A 47 -8.14 13.48 21.27
C LEU A 47 -9.51 12.77 21.16
N MET A 48 -9.97 12.49 19.94
CA MET A 48 -11.20 11.74 19.68
C MET A 48 -11.14 10.29 20.19
N ALA A 49 -9.96 9.65 20.11
CA ALA A 49 -9.76 8.28 20.57
C ALA A 49 -9.67 8.18 22.10
N SER A 50 -9.03 9.15 22.75
CA SER A 50 -8.92 9.20 24.21
C SER A 50 -10.24 9.53 24.91
N PHE A 51 -11.10 10.33 24.27
CA PHE A 51 -12.38 10.77 24.84
C PHE A 51 -13.56 10.52 23.88
N PRO A 52 -13.91 9.25 23.58
CA PRO A 52 -14.93 8.92 22.58
C PRO A 52 -16.35 9.36 22.98
N GLY A 53 -16.62 9.50 24.28
CA GLY A 53 -17.89 10.01 24.80
C GLY A 53 -18.00 11.54 24.81
N VAL A 54 -16.91 12.26 24.50
CA VAL A 54 -16.88 13.72 24.52
C VAL A 54 -16.96 14.24 23.07
N PRO A 55 -17.96 15.06 22.72
CA PRO A 55 -18.18 15.49 21.33
C PRO A 55 -17.08 16.40 20.79
N PHE A 56 -16.29 17.02 21.68
CA PHE A 56 -15.24 17.98 21.32
C PHE A 56 -14.18 17.41 20.39
N GLY A 57 -13.76 16.15 20.56
CA GLY A 57 -12.76 15.52 19.68
C GLY A 57 -13.25 15.41 18.23
N ILE A 58 -14.49 14.97 18.05
CA ILE A 58 -15.15 14.85 16.74
C ILE A 58 -15.34 16.23 16.10
N PHE A 59 -15.79 17.21 16.89
CA PHE A 59 -15.96 18.59 16.45
C PHE A 59 -14.64 19.19 15.94
N MET A 60 -13.54 19.05 16.69
CA MET A 60 -12.21 19.54 16.30
C MET A 60 -11.71 18.87 15.03
N PHE A 61 -11.80 17.55 14.94
CA PHE A 61 -11.41 16.80 13.75
C PHE A 61 -12.20 17.25 12.51
N SER A 62 -13.53 17.34 12.66
CA SER A 62 -14.44 17.72 11.58
C SER A 62 -14.22 19.17 11.12
N THR A 63 -13.99 20.09 12.05
CA THR A 63 -13.69 21.50 11.76
C THR A 63 -12.36 21.62 11.00
N CYS A 64 -11.32 20.90 11.43
CA CYS A 64 -10.04 20.86 10.73
C CYS A 64 -10.22 20.38 9.27
N ALA A 65 -10.96 19.27 9.07
CA ALA A 65 -11.25 18.74 7.74
C ALA A 65 -12.06 19.72 6.86
N VAL A 66 -13.00 20.46 7.45
CA VAL A 66 -13.75 21.52 6.74
C VAL A 66 -12.83 22.64 6.29
N ILE A 67 -11.94 23.13 7.17
CA ILE A 67 -11.00 24.20 6.83
C ILE A 67 -10.04 23.76 5.72
N ILE A 68 -9.52 22.52 5.77
CA ILE A 68 -8.69 21.94 4.69
C ILE A 68 -9.45 21.99 3.36
N GLY A 69 -10.71 21.55 3.36
CA GLY A 69 -11.57 21.58 2.17
C GLY A 69 -11.82 22.97 1.62
N LEU A 70 -12.03 23.95 2.50
CA LEU A 70 -12.22 25.36 2.12
C LEU A 70 -10.95 25.94 1.49
N ILE A 71 -9.77 25.66 2.05
CA ILE A 71 -8.50 26.11 1.47
C ILE A 71 -8.29 25.47 0.08
N GLN A 72 -8.56 24.17 -0.07
CA GLN A 72 -8.49 23.50 -1.37
C GLN A 72 -9.49 24.10 -2.38
N ALA A 73 -10.70 24.45 -1.94
CA ALA A 73 -11.69 25.14 -2.77
C ALA A 73 -11.23 26.54 -3.21
N VAL A 74 -10.56 27.29 -2.33
CA VAL A 74 -9.97 28.59 -2.64
C VAL A 74 -8.85 28.44 -3.67
N ILE A 75 -7.97 27.44 -3.51
CA ILE A 75 -6.91 27.13 -4.48
C ILE A 75 -7.50 26.85 -5.87
N VAL A 76 -8.57 26.05 -5.96
CA VAL A 76 -9.27 25.82 -7.24
C VAL A 76 -9.86 27.11 -7.79
N ALA A 77 -10.58 27.88 -6.97
CA ALA A 77 -11.21 29.11 -7.42
C ALA A 77 -10.18 30.13 -7.95
N TYR A 78 -9.01 30.20 -7.31
CA TYR A 78 -7.88 31.03 -7.71
C TYR A 78 -7.23 30.53 -9.01
N GLY A 79 -7.00 29.22 -9.15
CA GLY A 79 -6.48 28.62 -10.38
C GLY A 79 -7.38 28.88 -11.59
N PHE A 80 -8.71 28.81 -11.42
CA PHE A 80 -9.66 29.18 -12.49
C PHE A 80 -9.80 30.68 -12.72
N TYR A 81 -9.38 31.52 -11.77
CA TYR A 81 -9.32 32.97 -11.96
C TYR A 81 -8.05 33.38 -12.74
N HIS A 82 -6.98 32.59 -12.65
CA HIS A 82 -5.71 32.78 -13.36
C HIS A 82 -5.41 31.60 -14.30
N PRO A 83 -5.96 31.59 -15.53
CA PRO A 83 -5.92 30.42 -16.43
C PRO A 83 -4.52 29.92 -16.81
N TYR A 84 -3.49 30.76 -16.68
CA TYR A 84 -2.10 30.35 -16.93
C TYR A 84 -1.57 29.33 -15.90
N LEU A 85 -2.19 29.21 -14.73
CA LEU A 85 -1.82 28.23 -13.70
C LEU A 85 -2.35 26.82 -13.98
N LEU A 86 -3.40 26.73 -14.81
CA LEU A 86 -4.07 25.48 -15.12
C LEU A 86 -3.30 24.68 -16.16
N ASN A 87 -3.50 23.37 -16.13
CA ASN A 87 -3.01 22.49 -17.19
C ASN A 87 -3.52 22.94 -18.57
N HIS A 88 -2.65 22.91 -19.57
CA HIS A 88 -2.92 23.31 -20.95
C HIS A 88 -4.21 22.67 -21.54
N GLN A 89 -4.50 21.42 -21.21
CA GLN A 89 -5.69 20.72 -21.71
C GLN A 89 -7.00 21.32 -21.16
N ILE A 90 -6.99 21.80 -19.92
CA ILE A 90 -8.14 22.46 -19.29
C ILE A 90 -8.24 23.90 -19.78
N GLN A 91 -7.10 24.56 -20.02
CA GLN A 91 -7.04 25.91 -20.55
C GLN A 91 -7.73 26.04 -21.92
N VAL A 92 -7.51 25.06 -22.82
CA VAL A 92 -8.05 25.05 -24.19
C VAL A 92 -9.53 24.61 -24.25
N SER A 93 -10.10 24.10 -23.16
CA SER A 93 -11.47 23.61 -23.14
C SER A 93 -12.51 24.75 -23.20
N GLU A 94 -13.55 24.60 -24.04
CA GLU A 94 -14.59 25.64 -24.22
C GLU A 94 -15.45 25.89 -22.96
N ASN A 95 -15.48 24.95 -22.01
CA ASN A 95 -16.44 24.94 -20.89
C ASN A 95 -15.78 25.06 -19.50
N GLN A 96 -14.82 25.98 -19.31
CA GLN A 96 -14.09 26.17 -18.04
C GLN A 96 -14.99 26.32 -16.80
N THR A 97 -16.13 27.00 -16.93
CA THR A 97 -17.10 27.18 -15.84
C THR A 97 -17.70 25.85 -15.37
N PHE A 98 -17.95 24.92 -16.30
CA PHE A 98 -18.45 23.58 -15.97
C PHE A 98 -17.40 22.80 -15.17
N TYR A 99 -16.14 22.82 -15.62
CA TYR A 99 -15.03 22.17 -14.94
C TYR A 99 -14.82 22.69 -13.51
N LYS A 100 -14.84 24.02 -13.34
CA LYS A 100 -14.75 24.67 -12.03
C LYS A 100 -15.81 24.15 -11.05
N HIS A 101 -17.09 24.17 -11.44
CA HIS A 101 -18.18 23.73 -10.57
C HIS A 101 -18.10 22.25 -10.26
N HIS A 102 -17.70 21.42 -11.22
CA HIS A 102 -17.58 19.98 -11.01
C HIS A 102 -16.44 19.63 -10.05
N ILE A 103 -15.24 20.23 -10.22
CA ILE A 103 -14.09 20.02 -9.33
C ILE A 103 -14.42 20.48 -7.92
N LEU A 104 -15.02 21.67 -7.79
CA LEU A 104 -15.44 22.20 -6.50
C LEU A 104 -16.44 21.28 -5.81
N LYS A 105 -17.41 20.72 -6.55
CA LYS A 105 -18.38 19.74 -6.02
C LYS A 105 -17.70 18.48 -5.51
N ILE A 106 -16.64 17.99 -6.15
CA ILE A 106 -15.91 16.79 -5.70
C ILE A 106 -15.12 17.08 -4.42
N ILE A 107 -14.37 18.17 -4.41
CA ILE A 107 -13.54 18.55 -3.26
C ILE A 107 -14.42 18.88 -2.05
N LEU A 108 -15.55 19.58 -2.24
CA LEU A 108 -16.40 20.03 -1.15
C LEU A 108 -17.33 18.95 -0.57
N ARG A 109 -17.49 17.80 -1.24
CA ARG A 109 -18.33 16.67 -0.73
C ARG A 109 -17.84 16.12 0.61
N GLY A 110 -16.55 15.85 0.75
CA GLY A 110 -15.97 15.35 2.01
C GLY A 110 -16.14 16.35 3.16
N PRO A 111 -15.71 17.62 2.99
CA PRO A 111 -15.95 18.71 3.91
C PRO A 111 -17.43 18.89 4.28
N ALA A 112 -18.37 18.76 3.34
CA ALA A 112 -19.80 18.86 3.65
C ALA A 112 -20.28 17.74 4.59
N LEU A 113 -19.78 16.51 4.41
CA LEU A 113 -20.06 15.40 5.34
C LEU A 113 -19.39 15.62 6.69
N CYS A 114 -18.15 16.14 6.73
CA CYS A 114 -17.48 16.52 7.98
C CYS A 114 -18.23 17.66 8.69
N PHE A 115 -18.73 18.65 7.97
CA PHE A 115 -19.53 19.73 8.54
C PHE A 115 -20.81 19.18 9.19
N LEU A 116 -21.49 18.25 8.51
CA LEU A 116 -22.64 17.56 9.07
C LEU A 116 -22.27 16.75 10.34
N ALA A 117 -21.12 16.05 10.32
CA ALA A 117 -20.60 15.34 11.49
C ALA A 117 -20.26 16.28 12.65
N ALA A 118 -19.73 17.47 12.38
CA ALA A 118 -19.47 18.49 13.40
C ALA A 118 -20.77 18.92 14.10
N ILE A 119 -21.84 19.15 13.34
CA ILE A 119 -23.15 19.50 13.89
C ILE A 119 -23.71 18.36 14.74
N PHE A 120 -23.76 17.14 14.18
CA PHE A 120 -24.32 15.99 14.89
C PHE A 120 -23.48 15.55 16.09
N SER A 121 -22.22 15.97 16.21
CA SER A 121 -21.37 15.59 17.34
C SER A 121 -22.00 15.98 18.68
N PHE A 122 -22.68 17.13 18.75
CA PHE A 122 -23.32 17.63 19.96
C PHE A 122 -24.68 16.99 20.27
N PHE A 123 -25.34 16.39 19.27
CA PHE A 123 -26.69 15.82 19.44
C PHE A 123 -26.68 14.29 19.52
N PHE A 124 -25.89 13.64 18.66
CA PHE A 124 -25.87 12.19 18.52
C PHE A 124 -24.50 11.70 18.00
N ILE A 125 -23.61 11.39 18.95
CA ILE A 125 -22.23 10.95 18.71
C ILE A 125 -22.13 9.75 17.74
N PRO A 126 -22.94 8.67 17.87
CA PRO A 126 -22.81 7.51 16.99
C PRO A 126 -23.00 7.84 15.50
N LEU A 127 -23.95 8.72 15.15
CA LEU A 127 -24.16 9.14 13.77
C LEU A 127 -22.98 9.94 13.22
N SER A 128 -22.30 10.70 14.07
CA SER A 128 -21.11 11.45 13.66
C SER A 128 -19.98 10.52 13.24
N TYR A 129 -19.76 9.42 13.98
CA TYR A 129 -18.81 8.38 13.56
C TYR A 129 -19.20 7.69 12.27
N VAL A 130 -20.50 7.43 12.04
CA VAL A 130 -20.99 6.87 10.77
C VAL A 130 -20.71 7.82 9.62
N LEU A 131 -20.97 9.12 9.78
CA LEU A 131 -20.67 10.15 8.78
C LEU A 131 -19.17 10.24 8.46
N LEU A 132 -18.31 10.21 9.48
CA LEU A 132 -16.86 10.17 9.29
C LEU A 132 -16.38 8.90 8.58
N GLY A 133 -16.96 7.74 8.93
CA GLY A 133 -16.71 6.49 8.22
C GLY A 133 -17.11 6.57 6.75
N LEU A 134 -18.27 7.17 6.46
CA LEU A 134 -18.72 7.38 5.08
C LEU A 134 -17.72 8.23 4.27
N VAL A 135 -17.05 9.23 4.84
CA VAL A 135 -16.02 10.01 4.11
C VAL A 135 -14.92 9.10 3.52
N ILE A 136 -14.52 8.05 4.25
CA ILE A 136 -13.49 7.11 3.81
C ILE A 136 -14.04 6.16 2.74
N PHE A 137 -15.22 5.58 2.96
CA PHE A 137 -15.75 4.51 2.11
C PHE A 137 -16.54 5.00 0.90
N PHE A 138 -17.10 6.20 0.94
CA PHE A 138 -18.00 6.74 -0.09
C PHE A 138 -17.36 6.75 -1.50
N PRO A 139 -16.10 7.20 -1.71
CA PRO A 139 -15.46 7.15 -3.02
C PRO A 139 -15.32 5.73 -3.60
N HIS A 140 -15.29 4.72 -2.73
CA HIS A 140 -15.20 3.30 -3.11
C HIS A 140 -16.60 2.70 -3.33
N LEU A 141 -17.55 3.00 -2.44
CA LEU A 141 -18.91 2.47 -2.48
C LEU A 141 -19.70 2.96 -3.69
N THR A 142 -19.60 4.25 -4.06
CA THR A 142 -20.26 4.79 -5.25
C THR A 142 -19.85 4.03 -6.52
N ARG A 143 -18.58 3.57 -6.60
CA ARG A 143 -18.10 2.80 -7.75
C ARG A 143 -18.44 1.32 -7.70
N LEU A 144 -18.46 0.70 -6.51
CA LEU A 144 -19.01 -0.65 -6.38
C LEU A 144 -20.45 -0.69 -6.87
N ILE A 145 -21.24 0.34 -6.52
CA ILE A 145 -22.64 0.48 -6.95
C ILE A 145 -22.72 0.69 -8.47
N ILE A 146 -21.90 1.57 -9.06
CA ILE A 146 -21.86 1.78 -10.52
C ILE A 146 -21.45 0.50 -11.26
N TRP A 147 -20.43 -0.21 -10.78
CA TRP A 147 -19.97 -1.48 -11.37
C TRP A 147 -21.01 -2.59 -11.23
N CYS A 148 -21.67 -2.70 -10.07
CA CYS A 148 -22.77 -3.63 -9.87
C CYS A 148 -23.94 -3.28 -10.78
N LYS A 149 -24.26 -1.99 -10.97
CA LYS A 149 -25.34 -1.53 -11.85
C LYS A 149 -25.01 -1.80 -13.33
N SER A 150 -23.79 -1.55 -13.78
CA SER A 150 -23.38 -1.86 -15.16
C SER A 150 -23.41 -3.36 -15.43
N LYS A 151 -23.00 -4.19 -14.46
CA LYS A 151 -23.03 -5.65 -14.55
C LYS A 151 -24.45 -6.23 -14.44
N ALA A 152 -25.34 -5.59 -13.69
CA ALA A 152 -26.72 -6.05 -13.48
C ALA A 152 -27.69 -5.60 -14.58
N VAL A 153 -27.49 -4.42 -15.19
CA VAL A 153 -28.45 -3.87 -16.17
C VAL A 153 -28.04 -4.16 -17.62
N GLY A 154 -26.82 -4.67 -17.89
CA GLY A 154 -26.44 -5.10 -19.25
C GLY A 154 -26.53 -3.98 -20.30
N VAL A 155 -26.47 -2.72 -19.87
CA VAL A 155 -26.54 -1.55 -20.76
C VAL A 155 -25.19 -1.39 -21.44
N LYS A 156 -25.16 -1.66 -22.74
CA LYS A 156 -24.16 -1.07 -23.64
C LYS A 156 -24.32 0.45 -23.55
N GLU A 157 -23.22 1.13 -23.32
CA GLU A 157 -23.09 2.59 -23.25
C GLU A 157 -23.62 3.24 -24.53
N ASP A 158 -24.92 3.52 -24.59
CA ASP A 158 -25.57 4.35 -25.62
C ASP A 158 -26.78 5.00 -24.95
N GLU A 159 -26.58 6.09 -24.19
CA GLU A 159 -27.62 7.09 -23.89
C GLU A 159 -26.99 8.34 -23.21
N GLU A 160 -26.70 9.34 -24.04
CA GLU A 160 -26.84 10.79 -23.78
C GLU A 160 -26.41 11.37 -22.41
N GLU A 161 -25.11 11.36 -22.09
CA GLU A 161 -24.50 12.44 -21.28
C GLU A 161 -23.61 13.30 -22.21
N PRO A 162 -23.61 14.64 -22.10
CA PRO A 162 -22.90 15.49 -23.06
C PRO A 162 -21.40 15.13 -23.06
N HIS A 163 -20.84 14.83 -24.24
CA HIS A 163 -19.47 14.33 -24.48
C HIS A 163 -18.33 15.02 -23.69
N SER A 164 -18.55 16.21 -23.13
CA SER A 164 -17.66 16.88 -22.16
C SER A 164 -17.54 16.18 -20.80
N LEU A 165 -18.56 15.45 -20.35
CA LEU A 165 -18.57 14.70 -19.07
C LEU A 165 -17.73 13.42 -19.15
N GLU A 166 -17.67 12.78 -20.31
CA GLU A 166 -16.94 11.54 -20.55
C GLU A 166 -15.42 11.77 -20.58
N SER A 167 -14.97 12.77 -21.36
CA SER A 167 -13.56 13.19 -21.41
C SER A 167 -13.05 13.68 -20.05
N PHE A 168 -13.91 14.27 -19.21
CA PHE A 168 -13.53 14.78 -17.89
C PHE A 168 -13.66 13.77 -16.75
N SER A 169 -14.69 12.91 -16.76
CA SER A 169 -14.75 11.73 -15.90
C SER A 169 -13.51 10.87 -16.13
N PHE A 170 -13.01 10.81 -17.37
CA PHE A 170 -11.71 10.24 -17.74
C PHE A 170 -10.50 10.95 -17.10
N TYR A 171 -10.44 12.29 -17.03
CA TYR A 171 -9.38 13.05 -16.31
C TYR A 171 -9.46 12.91 -14.79
N LEU A 172 -10.65 12.96 -14.19
CA LEU A 172 -10.78 12.65 -12.78
C LEU A 172 -10.42 11.20 -12.53
N SER A 173 -10.79 10.27 -13.42
CA SER A 173 -10.41 8.85 -13.35
C SER A 173 -8.99 8.53 -13.79
N GLU A 174 -8.20 9.56 -14.14
CA GLU A 174 -6.80 9.42 -14.51
C GLU A 174 -6.04 8.72 -13.37
N PRO A 175 -5.11 7.81 -13.71
CA PRO A 175 -4.17 7.24 -12.75
C PRO A 175 -3.51 8.32 -11.91
N LEU A 176 -3.24 8.00 -10.63
CA LEU A 176 -2.38 8.87 -9.83
C LEU A 176 -1.01 8.96 -10.51
N SER A 177 -0.38 10.14 -10.46
CA SER A 177 1.00 10.29 -10.91
C SER A 177 1.87 9.24 -10.23
N LYS A 178 2.58 8.44 -11.03
CA LYS A 178 3.47 7.38 -10.58
C LYS A 178 4.50 7.93 -9.58
N GLU A 179 5.11 9.05 -9.91
CA GLU A 179 6.13 9.72 -9.08
C GLU A 179 5.58 10.08 -7.71
N ARG A 180 4.32 10.53 -7.63
CA ARG A 180 3.69 10.88 -6.35
C ARG A 180 3.45 9.63 -5.50
N VAL A 181 3.02 8.53 -6.12
CA VAL A 181 2.81 7.24 -5.45
C VAL A 181 4.14 6.69 -4.94
N GLU A 182 5.19 6.74 -5.75
CA GLU A 182 6.55 6.32 -5.38
C GLU A 182 7.09 7.16 -4.21
N ALA A 183 7.02 8.49 -4.31
CA ALA A 183 7.49 9.39 -3.24
C ALA A 183 6.74 9.20 -1.91
N PHE A 184 5.42 8.95 -1.96
CA PHE A 184 4.65 8.64 -0.75
C PHE A 184 5.06 7.29 -0.15
N SER A 185 5.23 6.26 -0.99
CA SER A 185 5.71 4.95 -0.54
C SER A 185 7.10 5.05 0.10
N ASP A 186 8.06 5.70 -0.57
CA ASP A 186 9.42 5.89 -0.07
C ASP A 186 9.43 6.61 1.28
N GLY A 187 8.59 7.65 1.44
CA GLY A 187 8.42 8.35 2.72
C GLY A 187 7.92 7.45 3.85
N VAL A 188 6.94 6.57 3.58
CA VAL A 188 6.42 5.61 4.57
C VAL A 188 7.50 4.58 4.95
N TYR A 189 8.21 4.03 3.97
CA TYR A 189 9.31 3.10 4.22
C TYR A 189 10.43 3.73 5.06
N ALA A 190 10.80 4.98 4.73
CA ALA A 190 11.81 5.72 5.48
C ALA A 190 11.38 5.96 6.94
N ILE A 191 10.13 6.40 7.17
CA ILE A 191 9.61 6.59 8.53
C ILE A 191 9.63 5.27 9.31
N VAL A 192 9.17 4.18 8.71
CA VAL A 192 9.16 2.85 9.35
C VAL A 192 10.56 2.39 9.73
N ALA A 193 11.55 2.58 8.84
CA ALA A 193 12.95 2.29 9.14
C ALA A 193 13.52 3.18 10.26
N THR A 194 13.14 4.48 10.30
CA THR A 194 13.58 5.38 11.37
C THR A 194 12.96 5.03 12.73
N LEU A 195 11.70 4.59 12.77
CA LEU A 195 11.06 4.17 14.02
C LEU A 195 11.77 2.95 14.63
N LEU A 196 12.26 2.02 13.81
CA LEU A 196 13.03 0.87 14.30
C LEU A 196 14.36 1.25 14.97
N ILE A 197 15.10 2.21 14.41
CA ILE A 197 16.37 2.61 15.01
C ILE A 197 16.14 3.47 16.25
N LEU A 198 15.09 4.30 16.27
CA LEU A 198 14.73 5.08 17.45
C LEU A 198 14.38 4.20 18.65
N ASP A 199 13.66 3.10 18.41
CA ASP A 199 13.35 2.08 19.43
C ASP A 199 14.62 1.50 20.08
N ILE A 200 15.58 1.09 19.25
CA ILE A 200 16.90 0.63 19.74
C ILE A 200 17.65 1.74 20.49
N CYS A 201 17.60 2.97 20.01
CA CYS A 201 18.26 4.10 20.66
C CYS A 201 17.64 4.46 22.01
N GLU A 202 16.35 4.18 22.22
CA GLU A 202 15.64 4.44 23.47
C GLU A 202 15.93 3.35 24.52
N ASP A 203 15.86 2.07 24.12
CA ASP A 203 15.89 0.95 25.08
C ASP A 203 17.28 0.31 25.29
N ASN A 204 18.21 0.44 24.33
CA ASN A 204 19.47 -0.30 24.33
C ASN A 204 20.72 0.58 24.53
N VAL A 205 20.54 1.83 24.96
CA VAL A 205 21.63 2.73 25.33
C VAL A 205 21.73 2.77 26.86
N PRO A 206 22.74 2.14 27.48
CA PRO A 206 22.84 2.06 28.93
C PRO A 206 23.24 3.40 29.55
N ASP A 207 22.60 3.75 30.66
CA ASP A 207 22.94 4.94 31.43
C ASP A 207 24.30 4.78 32.13
N ALA A 208 25.02 5.90 32.32
CA ALA A 208 26.33 5.90 33.00
C ALA A 208 26.28 5.26 34.40
N ARG A 209 25.17 5.46 35.13
CA ARG A 209 24.93 4.84 36.44
C ARG A 209 24.73 3.33 36.32
N GLU A 210 24.01 2.87 35.30
CA GLU A 210 23.81 1.44 35.07
C GLU A 210 25.13 0.73 34.75
N VAL A 211 25.97 1.35 33.90
CA VAL A 211 27.30 0.82 33.57
C VAL A 211 28.18 0.75 34.82
N GLN A 212 28.10 1.75 35.70
CA GLN A 212 28.84 1.78 36.95
C GLN A 212 28.36 0.72 37.94
N ASP A 213 27.06 0.65 38.19
CA ASP A 213 26.46 -0.18 39.24
C ASP A 213 26.38 -1.65 38.87
N LYS A 214 26.07 -1.98 37.61
CA LYS A 214 25.81 -3.36 37.16
C LYS A 214 26.95 -3.99 36.38
N PHE A 215 27.82 -3.19 35.76
CA PHE A 215 28.85 -3.68 34.83
C PHE A 215 30.26 -3.23 35.21
N HIS A 216 30.48 -2.83 36.46
CA HIS A 216 31.82 -2.48 36.98
C HIS A 216 32.59 -1.46 36.12
N ASN A 217 31.89 -0.44 35.60
CA ASN A 217 32.42 0.56 34.65
C ASN A 217 32.86 0.00 33.28
N SER A 218 32.43 -1.21 32.90
CA SER A 218 32.71 -1.83 31.59
C SER A 218 31.55 -1.60 30.62
N LEU A 219 31.71 -0.64 29.71
CA LEU A 219 30.72 -0.39 28.65
C LEU A 219 30.61 -1.59 27.67
N ILE A 220 31.72 -2.28 27.42
CA ILE A 220 31.73 -3.43 26.49
C ILE A 220 30.86 -4.56 27.01
N GLU A 221 30.91 -4.82 28.33
CA GLU A 221 30.08 -5.83 28.97
C GLU A 221 28.59 -5.46 28.90
N ALA A 222 28.27 -4.19 29.19
CA ALA A 222 26.91 -3.68 29.03
C ALA A 222 26.38 -3.84 27.60
N LEU A 223 27.16 -3.43 26.59
CA LEU A 223 26.79 -3.55 25.18
C LEU A 223 26.65 -4.99 24.69
N SER A 224 27.49 -5.90 25.19
CA SER A 224 27.41 -7.32 24.83
C SER A 224 26.06 -7.96 25.21
N LYS A 225 25.43 -7.46 26.27
CA LYS A 225 24.12 -7.91 26.73
C LYS A 225 22.99 -7.52 25.76
N TYR A 226 23.13 -6.40 25.06
CA TYR A 226 22.15 -5.93 24.07
C TYR A 226 22.40 -6.47 22.65
N GLY A 227 23.43 -7.31 22.46
CA GLY A 227 23.78 -7.91 21.17
C GLY A 227 22.60 -8.54 20.40
N PRO A 228 21.75 -9.38 21.03
CA PRO A 228 20.58 -9.95 20.38
C PRO A 228 19.58 -8.91 19.85
N SER A 229 19.36 -7.82 20.59
CA SER A 229 18.48 -6.71 20.17
C SER A 229 19.03 -6.02 18.91
N PHE A 230 20.34 -5.79 18.83
CA PHE A 230 20.96 -5.24 17.62
C PHE A 230 20.80 -6.18 16.41
N LEU A 231 20.96 -7.49 16.61
CA LEU A 231 20.77 -8.48 15.54
C LEU A 231 19.31 -8.53 15.07
N ALA A 232 18.36 -8.47 16.00
CA ALA A 232 16.93 -8.41 15.70
C ALA A 232 16.58 -7.14 14.90
N TYR A 233 17.17 -5.99 15.26
CA TYR A 233 17.06 -4.75 14.49
C TYR A 233 17.53 -4.93 13.05
N PHE A 234 18.71 -5.51 12.82
CA PHE A 234 19.23 -5.72 11.47
C PHE A 234 18.31 -6.63 10.64
N GLY A 235 17.75 -7.69 11.23
CA GLY A 235 16.76 -8.55 10.56
C GLY A 235 15.51 -7.77 10.12
N SER A 236 14.97 -6.94 11.02
CA SER A 236 13.79 -6.12 10.73
C SER A 236 14.06 -5.04 9.68
N PHE A 237 15.21 -4.35 9.78
CA PHE A 237 15.64 -3.37 8.79
C PHE A 237 15.79 -4.01 7.41
N VAL A 238 16.40 -5.20 7.33
CA VAL A 238 16.53 -5.94 6.09
C VAL A 238 15.16 -6.36 5.55
N THR A 239 14.22 -6.78 6.39
CA THR A 239 12.86 -7.11 5.96
C THR A 239 12.15 -5.91 5.34
N ILE A 240 12.22 -4.74 5.96
CA ILE A 240 11.64 -3.50 5.42
C ILE A 240 12.34 -3.10 4.11
N GLY A 241 13.68 -3.15 4.09
CA GLY A 241 14.47 -2.81 2.91
C GLY A 241 14.18 -3.74 1.72
N LEU A 242 13.96 -5.03 1.96
CA LEU A 242 13.59 -5.98 0.92
C LEU A 242 12.14 -5.77 0.46
N LEU A 243 11.18 -5.50 1.36
CA LEU A 243 9.82 -5.13 0.96
C LEU A 243 9.82 -3.84 0.11
N TRP A 244 10.63 -2.84 0.47
CA TRP A 244 10.85 -1.65 -0.33
C TRP A 244 11.47 -2.00 -1.69
N PHE A 245 12.48 -2.87 -1.73
CA PHE A 245 13.11 -3.30 -2.97
C PHE A 245 12.13 -4.02 -3.91
N VAL A 246 11.21 -4.82 -3.36
CA VAL A 246 10.12 -5.45 -4.12
C VAL A 246 9.18 -4.39 -4.69
N HIS A 247 8.75 -3.43 -3.87
CA HIS A 247 7.91 -2.31 -4.29
C HIS A 247 8.57 -1.49 -5.40
N HIS A 248 9.82 -1.05 -5.18
CA HIS A 248 10.60 -0.29 -6.15
C HIS A 248 10.75 -1.06 -7.47
N SER A 249 11.10 -2.35 -7.40
CA SER A 249 11.22 -3.21 -8.59
C SER A 249 9.89 -3.32 -9.37
N LEU A 250 8.76 -3.39 -8.65
CA LEU A 250 7.43 -3.44 -9.24
C LEU A 250 7.11 -2.13 -9.96
N PHE A 251 7.30 -1.00 -9.29
CA PHE A 251 6.98 0.31 -9.85
C PHE A 251 7.92 0.73 -10.99
N LEU A 252 9.18 0.27 -11.02
CA LEU A 252 10.04 0.42 -12.21
C LEU A 252 9.42 -0.17 -13.49
N HIS A 253 8.68 -1.27 -13.38
CA HIS A 253 8.03 -1.92 -14.53
C HIS A 253 6.60 -1.42 -14.80
N ILE A 254 6.01 -0.67 -13.87
CA ILE A 254 4.70 -0.04 -14.05
C ILE A 254 4.86 1.23 -14.88
N THR A 255 4.13 1.30 -15.99
CA THR A 255 4.06 2.49 -16.86
C THR A 255 2.95 3.44 -16.42
N LYS A 256 1.80 2.91 -15.99
CA LYS A 256 0.60 3.67 -15.62
C LYS A 256 0.00 3.11 -14.33
N ALA A 257 -0.08 3.92 -13.27
CA ALA A 257 -0.57 3.49 -11.96
C ALA A 257 -2.09 3.61 -11.84
N THR A 258 -2.82 2.54 -12.11
CA THR A 258 -4.30 2.57 -12.03
C THR A 258 -4.78 2.86 -10.60
N ARG A 259 -6.04 3.32 -10.48
CA ARG A 259 -6.65 3.62 -9.17
C ARG A 259 -6.75 2.39 -8.25
N LEU A 260 -7.01 1.21 -8.82
CA LEU A 260 -7.04 -0.03 -8.04
C LEU A 260 -5.64 -0.34 -7.49
N MET A 261 -4.61 -0.19 -8.31
CA MET A 261 -3.22 -0.31 -7.87
C MET A 261 -2.87 0.70 -6.77
N GLY A 262 -3.35 1.95 -6.87
CA GLY A 262 -3.18 2.96 -5.82
C GLY A 262 -3.87 2.61 -4.49
N LEU A 263 -5.08 2.02 -4.54
CA LEU A 263 -5.76 1.50 -3.35
C LEU A 263 -5.00 0.33 -2.72
N LEU A 264 -4.58 -0.64 -3.54
CA LEU A 264 -3.79 -1.78 -3.06
C LEU A 264 -2.43 -1.32 -2.49
N ASN A 265 -1.80 -0.31 -3.10
CA ASN A 265 -0.59 0.32 -2.55
C ASN A 265 -0.86 0.95 -1.19
N THR A 266 -1.96 1.68 -1.05
CA THR A 266 -2.37 2.28 0.23
C THR A 266 -2.57 1.22 1.31
N LEU A 267 -3.20 0.09 0.98
CA LEU A 267 -3.38 -1.03 1.92
C LEU A 267 -2.03 -1.66 2.27
N SER A 268 -1.16 -1.92 1.29
CA SER A 268 0.20 -2.41 1.52
C SER A 268 0.95 -1.50 2.50
N LEU A 269 0.99 -0.19 2.23
CA LEU A 269 1.67 0.79 3.09
C LEU A 269 1.08 0.87 4.50
N ALA A 270 -0.24 0.71 4.65
CA ALA A 270 -0.88 0.68 5.96
C ALA A 270 -0.37 -0.49 6.82
N PHE A 271 -0.16 -1.67 6.22
CA PHE A 271 0.43 -2.82 6.92
C PHE A 271 1.95 -2.68 7.11
N ILE A 272 2.66 -2.07 6.16
CA ILE A 272 4.10 -1.73 6.32
C ILE A 272 4.29 -0.79 7.51
N GLY A 273 3.39 0.17 7.71
CA GLY A 273 3.36 1.04 8.90
C GLY A 273 3.19 0.29 10.23
N GLY A 274 2.70 -0.95 10.21
CA GLY A 274 2.58 -1.83 11.38
C GLY A 274 3.81 -2.70 11.65
N LEU A 275 4.83 -2.69 10.79
CA LEU A 275 6.05 -3.48 10.99
C LEU A 275 6.85 -3.10 12.26
N PRO A 276 6.93 -1.82 12.68
CA PRO A 276 7.59 -1.48 13.95
C PRO A 276 6.92 -2.17 15.15
N LEU A 277 5.58 -2.25 15.16
CA LEU A 277 4.83 -2.98 16.19
C LEU A 277 5.15 -4.48 16.15
N ALA A 278 5.17 -5.08 14.96
CA ALA A 278 5.52 -6.49 14.79
C ALA A 278 6.92 -6.79 15.35
N TYR A 279 7.87 -5.89 15.10
CA TYR A 279 9.23 -5.99 15.62
C TYR A 279 9.28 -5.87 17.14
N GLN A 280 8.75 -4.78 17.70
CA GLN A 280 8.76 -4.50 19.14
C GLN A 280 8.15 -5.66 19.94
N LEU A 281 6.99 -6.16 19.51
CA LEU A 281 6.37 -7.31 20.16
C LEU A 281 7.31 -8.52 20.10
N THR A 282 7.88 -8.81 18.93
CA THR A 282 8.76 -9.97 18.78
C THR A 282 10.03 -9.84 19.62
N SER A 283 10.63 -8.65 19.74
CA SER A 283 11.80 -8.44 20.60
C SER A 283 11.48 -8.53 22.09
N GLU A 284 10.33 -8.02 22.53
CA GLU A 284 9.94 -8.03 23.95
C GLU A 284 9.54 -9.43 24.44
N PHE A 285 8.83 -10.19 23.60
CA PHE A 285 8.25 -11.48 23.99
C PHE A 285 9.04 -12.71 23.53
N ALA A 286 10.16 -12.54 22.80
CA ALA A 286 10.96 -13.64 22.22
C ALA A 286 11.53 -14.66 23.21
N GLU A 287 11.73 -14.34 24.50
CA GLU A 287 12.49 -15.24 25.39
C GLU A 287 11.82 -15.65 26.70
N LYS A 288 10.60 -15.19 27.03
CA LYS A 288 10.08 -15.35 28.41
C LYS A 288 8.59 -15.62 28.61
N SER A 289 7.79 -15.89 27.57
CA SER A 289 6.33 -16.01 27.77
C SER A 289 5.62 -17.07 26.93
N ARG A 290 4.44 -17.52 27.41
CA ARG A 290 3.49 -18.32 26.62
C ARG A 290 3.01 -17.62 25.33
N ASN A 291 3.22 -16.31 25.21
CA ASN A 291 2.66 -15.46 24.15
C ASN A 291 3.64 -15.26 22.98
N GLU A 292 4.79 -15.93 23.00
CA GLU A 292 5.80 -15.86 21.94
C GLU A 292 5.23 -16.29 20.58
N ILE A 293 4.47 -17.38 20.55
CA ILE A 293 3.85 -17.91 19.32
C ILE A 293 2.88 -16.88 18.73
N GLU A 294 2.03 -16.29 19.57
CA GLU A 294 1.04 -15.29 19.14
C GLU A 294 1.73 -14.07 18.55
N THR A 295 2.85 -13.67 19.13
CA THR A 295 3.66 -12.54 18.67
C THR A 295 4.28 -12.80 17.30
N ILE A 296 4.91 -13.96 17.12
CA ILE A 296 5.48 -14.39 15.84
C ILE A 296 4.37 -14.47 14.78
N GLN A 297 3.20 -14.98 15.14
CA GLN A 297 2.03 -15.05 14.25
C GLN A 297 1.55 -13.67 13.82
N VAL A 298 1.45 -12.71 14.74
CA VAL A 298 1.12 -11.31 14.43
C VAL A 298 2.13 -10.72 13.44
N SER A 299 3.43 -10.95 13.66
CA SER A 299 4.49 -10.52 12.75
C SER A 299 4.37 -11.13 11.34
N CYS A 300 4.08 -12.43 11.26
CA CYS A 300 3.81 -13.13 9.99
C CYS A 300 2.58 -12.58 9.27
N VAL A 301 1.50 -12.30 9.99
CA VAL A 301 0.26 -11.75 9.42
C VAL A 301 0.47 -10.35 8.87
N ILE A 302 1.16 -9.47 9.62
CA ILE A 302 1.46 -8.11 9.16
C ILE A 302 2.34 -8.16 7.90
N THR A 303 3.38 -8.99 7.90
CA THR A 303 4.29 -9.17 6.75
C THR A 303 3.55 -9.77 5.54
N PHE A 304 2.65 -10.73 5.77
CA PHE A 304 1.83 -11.31 4.73
C PHE A 304 0.93 -10.27 4.07
N PHE A 305 0.19 -9.48 4.84
CA PHE A 305 -0.70 -8.45 4.29
C PHE A 305 0.08 -7.33 3.61
N ALA A 306 1.22 -6.90 4.19
CA ALA A 306 2.11 -5.92 3.57
C ALA A 306 2.55 -6.35 2.15
N SER A 307 2.87 -7.63 1.97
CA SER A 307 3.42 -8.16 0.72
C SER A 307 2.37 -8.67 -0.28
N ILE A 308 1.28 -9.30 0.18
CA ILE A 308 0.23 -9.82 -0.71
C ILE A 308 -0.47 -8.69 -1.47
N PHE A 309 -0.61 -7.50 -0.88
CA PHE A 309 -1.16 -6.35 -1.61
C PHE A 309 -0.24 -5.87 -2.72
N GLN A 310 1.10 -5.96 -2.57
CA GLN A 310 2.03 -5.68 -3.67
C GLN A 310 1.92 -6.73 -4.78
N PHE A 311 1.78 -8.00 -4.40
CA PHE A 311 1.49 -9.07 -5.35
C PHE A 311 0.15 -8.82 -6.09
N ALA A 312 -0.89 -8.36 -5.39
CA ALA A 312 -2.17 -8.02 -5.99
C ALA A 312 -2.07 -6.83 -6.97
N ILE A 313 -1.20 -5.84 -6.71
CA ILE A 313 -0.89 -4.75 -7.65
C ILE A 313 -0.32 -5.34 -8.95
N TRP A 314 0.61 -6.27 -8.84
CA TRP A 314 1.21 -6.95 -9.99
C TRP A 314 0.18 -7.74 -10.81
N ILE A 315 -0.66 -8.53 -10.15
CA ILE A 315 -1.76 -9.25 -10.82
C ILE A 315 -2.72 -8.28 -11.51
N THR A 316 -3.06 -7.17 -10.85
CA THR A 316 -3.90 -6.11 -11.44
C THR A 316 -3.25 -5.51 -12.69
N ALA A 317 -1.94 -5.29 -12.66
CA ALA A 317 -1.18 -4.76 -13.79
C ALA A 317 -1.06 -5.78 -14.95
N LEU A 318 -1.12 -7.08 -14.68
CA LEU A 318 -1.12 -8.12 -15.70
C LEU A 318 -2.45 -8.22 -16.46
N PHE A 319 -3.59 -7.94 -15.81
CA PHE A 319 -4.88 -7.92 -16.50
C PHE A 319 -4.95 -6.88 -17.63
N TYR A 320 -4.20 -5.77 -17.51
CA TYR A 320 -4.12 -4.70 -18.51
C TYR A 320 -2.68 -4.48 -19.02
N GLU A 321 -1.94 -5.57 -19.22
CA GLU A 321 -0.48 -5.58 -19.46
C GLU A 321 0.03 -4.66 -20.59
N ARG A 322 -0.81 -4.36 -21.59
CA ARG A 322 -0.43 -3.48 -22.71
C ARG A 322 -0.32 -2.01 -22.30
N GLU A 323 -1.14 -1.58 -21.34
CA GLU A 323 -1.23 -0.19 -20.90
C GLU A 323 -0.42 0.08 -19.62
N THR A 324 -0.42 -0.89 -18.69
CA THR A 324 0.11 -0.69 -17.34
C THR A 324 1.51 -1.25 -17.12
N LEU A 325 2.02 -2.10 -18.02
CA LEU A 325 3.31 -2.77 -17.86
C LEU A 325 4.26 -2.57 -19.04
N HIS A 326 5.55 -2.45 -18.70
CA HIS A 326 6.65 -2.47 -19.65
C HIS A 326 6.75 -3.84 -20.36
N PRO A 327 7.08 -3.91 -21.67
CA PRO A 327 7.15 -5.16 -22.45
C PRO A 327 7.95 -6.31 -21.82
N PHE A 328 9.00 -6.02 -21.06
CA PHE A 328 9.84 -7.04 -20.43
C PHE A 328 9.15 -7.83 -19.30
N ALA A 329 8.10 -7.26 -18.71
CA ALA A 329 7.43 -7.82 -17.53
C ALA A 329 6.08 -8.48 -17.87
N ARG A 330 5.59 -8.30 -19.11
CA ARG A 330 4.37 -8.91 -19.65
C ARG A 330 4.41 -10.43 -19.66
N TYR A 331 3.28 -11.10 -19.90
CA TYR A 331 3.27 -12.55 -20.05
C TYR A 331 4.27 -13.01 -21.13
N GLY A 332 5.13 -13.97 -20.78
CA GLY A 332 6.22 -14.45 -21.65
C GLY A 332 7.42 -13.50 -21.75
N GLY A 333 7.41 -12.37 -21.04
CA GLY A 333 8.53 -11.43 -20.95
C GLY A 333 9.73 -12.00 -20.20
N LYS A 334 10.93 -11.48 -20.49
CA LYS A 334 12.20 -11.96 -19.90
C LYS A 334 12.23 -11.86 -18.37
N GLU A 335 11.58 -10.83 -17.83
CA GLU A 335 11.60 -10.54 -16.38
C GLU A 335 10.31 -10.96 -15.69
N HIS A 336 9.31 -11.50 -16.41
CA HIS A 336 8.01 -11.88 -15.86
C HIS A 336 8.13 -12.92 -14.72
N ALA A 337 8.80 -14.04 -14.99
CA ALA A 337 8.99 -15.11 -14.00
C ALA A 337 9.80 -14.64 -12.79
N PHE A 338 10.76 -13.75 -13.01
CA PHE A 338 11.58 -13.17 -11.94
C PHE A 338 10.76 -12.22 -11.06
N MET A 339 9.95 -11.35 -11.66
CA MET A 339 9.04 -10.45 -10.93
C MET A 339 7.99 -11.23 -10.14
N PHE A 340 7.40 -12.28 -10.73
CA PHE A 340 6.49 -13.19 -10.03
C PHE A 340 7.15 -13.80 -8.79
N ALA A 341 8.34 -14.40 -8.95
CA ALA A 341 9.05 -15.02 -7.83
C ALA A 341 9.42 -14.00 -6.75
N LYS A 342 9.85 -12.80 -7.15
CA LYS A 342 10.22 -11.70 -6.25
C LYS A 342 9.04 -11.26 -5.38
N LEU A 343 7.87 -11.05 -5.99
CA LEU A 343 6.66 -10.60 -5.30
C LEU A 343 5.98 -11.73 -4.50
N ALA A 344 6.14 -12.99 -4.90
CA ALA A 344 5.56 -14.14 -4.22
C ALA A 344 6.38 -14.62 -3.00
N LEU A 345 7.68 -14.28 -2.93
CA LEU A 345 8.59 -14.80 -1.91
C LEU A 345 8.12 -14.47 -0.49
N TYR A 346 7.90 -13.19 -0.16
CA TYR A 346 7.45 -12.80 1.18
C TYR A 346 6.09 -13.38 1.57
N PRO A 347 5.02 -13.29 0.74
CA PRO A 347 3.72 -13.87 1.06
C PRO A 347 3.80 -15.37 1.32
N CYS A 348 4.56 -16.11 0.49
CA CYS A 348 4.71 -17.57 0.67
C CYS A 348 5.50 -17.91 1.93
N VAL A 349 6.58 -17.19 2.19
CA VAL A 349 7.43 -17.44 3.36
C VAL A 349 6.71 -17.07 4.66
N SER A 350 6.03 -15.92 4.72
CA SER A 350 5.28 -15.50 5.91
C SER A 350 4.09 -16.42 6.20
N LEU A 351 3.39 -16.87 5.15
CA LEU A 351 2.28 -17.81 5.27
C LEU A 351 2.78 -19.19 5.71
N GLY A 352 3.89 -19.66 5.12
CA GLY A 352 4.55 -20.91 5.50
C GLY A 352 5.01 -20.89 6.95
N ALA A 353 5.66 -19.80 7.38
CA ALA A 353 6.06 -19.59 8.77
C ALA A 353 4.87 -19.60 9.72
N PHE A 354 3.77 -18.91 9.37
CA PHE A 354 2.54 -18.93 10.16
C PHE A 354 2.02 -20.36 10.37
N PHE A 355 1.84 -21.13 9.29
CA PHE A 355 1.37 -22.52 9.42
C PHE A 355 2.37 -23.40 10.17
N LEU A 356 3.66 -23.22 9.94
CA LEU A 356 4.70 -24.00 10.62
C LEU A 356 4.74 -23.70 12.12
N THR A 357 4.49 -22.45 12.53
CA THR A 357 4.36 -22.09 13.96
C THR A 357 3.11 -22.69 14.60
N CYS A 358 1.99 -22.80 13.85
CA CYS A 358 0.79 -23.49 14.31
C CYS A 358 1.01 -25.00 14.50
N LEU A 359 1.77 -25.62 13.60
CA LEU A 359 2.00 -27.08 13.59
C LEU A 359 3.15 -27.50 14.52
N LEU A 360 4.25 -26.75 14.53
CA LEU A 360 5.46 -27.01 15.31
C LEU A 360 5.68 -25.88 16.34
N SER A 361 4.74 -25.75 17.27
CA SER A 361 4.78 -24.72 18.34
C SER A 361 6.12 -24.66 19.08
N LYS A 362 6.77 -25.82 19.28
CA LYS A 362 8.06 -25.96 19.98
C LYS A 362 9.26 -25.32 19.24
N PHE A 363 9.18 -25.12 17.93
CA PHE A 363 10.30 -24.59 17.11
C PHE A 363 9.97 -23.22 16.50
N SER A 364 8.96 -22.54 16.99
CA SER A 364 8.46 -21.28 16.42
C SER A 364 9.54 -20.18 16.32
N THR A 365 10.35 -20.00 17.37
CA THR A 365 11.48 -19.05 17.43
C THR A 365 12.53 -19.34 16.35
N GLU A 366 12.96 -20.61 16.26
CA GLU A 366 13.95 -21.07 15.30
C GLU A 366 13.45 -20.84 13.87
N ILE A 367 12.17 -21.14 13.61
CA ILE A 367 11.54 -20.90 12.31
C ILE A 367 11.58 -19.41 11.95
N PHE A 368 11.26 -18.53 12.90
CA PHE A 368 11.25 -17.09 12.67
C PHE A 368 12.66 -16.54 12.42
N HIS A 369 13.66 -16.92 13.22
CA HIS A 369 15.04 -16.49 12.99
C HIS A 369 15.60 -17.03 11.68
N LEU A 370 15.34 -18.30 11.39
CA LEU A 370 15.75 -18.92 10.14
C LEU A 370 15.09 -18.22 8.95
N MET A 371 13.82 -17.82 9.06
CA MET A 371 13.13 -17.03 8.04
C MET A 371 13.84 -15.69 7.79
N GLN A 372 14.16 -14.94 8.84
CA GLN A 372 14.83 -13.64 8.74
C GLN A 372 16.21 -13.74 8.09
N ILE A 373 16.92 -14.87 8.30
CA ILE A 373 18.24 -15.11 7.70
C ILE A 373 18.12 -15.63 6.26
N ILE A 374 17.24 -16.61 6.00
CA ILE A 374 17.12 -17.26 4.69
C ILE A 374 16.57 -16.31 3.63
N VAL A 375 15.59 -15.48 3.96
CA VAL A 375 14.90 -14.63 2.96
C VAL A 375 15.85 -13.67 2.24
N PRO A 376 16.76 -12.94 2.91
CA PRO A 376 17.75 -12.10 2.24
C PRO A 376 18.64 -12.87 1.27
N PHE A 377 19.13 -14.06 1.66
CA PHE A 377 19.92 -14.91 0.77
C PHE A 377 19.09 -15.42 -0.40
N ALA A 378 17.82 -15.76 -0.18
CA ALA A 378 16.89 -16.16 -1.22
C ALA A 378 16.66 -15.02 -2.23
N PHE A 379 16.57 -13.76 -1.79
CA PHE A 379 16.48 -12.61 -2.69
C PHE A 379 17.76 -12.41 -3.53
N LEU A 380 18.94 -12.54 -2.92
CA LEU A 380 20.21 -12.40 -3.62
C LEU A 380 20.41 -13.49 -4.69
N ALA A 381 20.05 -14.72 -4.36
CA ALA A 381 20.15 -15.87 -5.25
C ALA A 381 18.90 -16.08 -6.13
N LEU A 382 17.88 -15.20 -6.02
CA LEU A 382 16.56 -15.38 -6.66
C LEU A 382 16.68 -15.61 -8.17
N ARG A 383 17.56 -14.86 -8.84
CA ARG A 383 17.74 -14.95 -10.29
C ARG A 383 18.32 -16.31 -10.71
N ILE A 384 19.21 -16.87 -9.90
CA ILE A 384 19.80 -18.19 -10.14
C ILE A 384 18.74 -19.27 -9.92
N PHE A 385 18.02 -19.22 -8.80
CA PHE A 385 16.96 -20.17 -8.49
C PHE A 385 15.87 -20.19 -9.56
N VAL A 386 15.35 -19.03 -9.95
CA VAL A 386 14.31 -18.94 -11.00
C VAL A 386 14.80 -19.53 -12.31
N ARG A 387 16.04 -19.26 -12.71
CA ARG A 387 16.60 -19.79 -13.96
C ARG A 387 16.74 -21.30 -13.92
N ILE A 388 17.27 -21.85 -12.82
CA ILE A 388 17.41 -23.30 -12.62
C ILE A 388 16.03 -23.96 -12.63
N SER A 389 15.06 -23.43 -11.86
CA SER A 389 13.70 -23.96 -11.80
C SER A 389 13.01 -23.95 -13.16
N LEU A 390 13.15 -22.88 -13.94
CA LEU A 390 12.58 -22.81 -15.30
C LEU A 390 13.21 -23.85 -16.24
N VAL A 391 14.52 -24.08 -16.15
CA VAL A 391 15.20 -25.13 -16.94
C VAL A 391 14.71 -26.51 -16.53
N VAL A 392 14.62 -26.78 -15.23
CA VAL A 392 14.13 -28.07 -14.71
C VAL A 392 12.69 -28.32 -15.13
N ILE A 393 11.79 -27.34 -14.97
CA ILE A 393 10.38 -27.46 -15.38
C ILE A 393 10.29 -27.70 -16.89
N ARG A 394 11.05 -26.97 -17.70
CA ARG A 394 11.05 -27.15 -19.16
C ARG A 394 11.56 -28.53 -19.56
N SER A 395 12.60 -29.03 -18.89
CA SER A 395 13.09 -30.40 -19.11
C SER A 395 12.04 -31.45 -18.72
N ILE A 396 11.33 -31.28 -17.60
CA ILE A 396 10.26 -32.19 -17.17
C ILE A 396 9.08 -32.18 -18.16
N ILE A 397 8.65 -30.99 -18.61
CA ILE A 397 7.56 -30.85 -19.60
C ILE A 397 7.97 -31.51 -20.93
N ASN A 398 9.19 -31.26 -21.39
CA ASN A 398 9.70 -31.90 -22.62
C ASN A 398 9.81 -33.43 -22.48
N LEU A 399 10.17 -33.94 -21.30
CA LEU A 399 10.20 -35.38 -21.02
C LEU A 399 8.78 -35.99 -21.01
N SER A 400 7.80 -35.27 -20.45
CA SER A 400 6.38 -35.70 -20.48
C SER A 400 5.83 -35.72 -21.90
N GLN A 401 6.05 -34.65 -22.68
CA GLN A 401 5.61 -34.59 -24.09
C GLN A 401 6.25 -35.69 -24.94
N ARG A 402 7.53 -35.99 -24.71
CA ARG A 402 8.21 -37.10 -25.41
C ARG A 402 7.63 -38.46 -25.04
N LYS A 403 7.17 -38.63 -23.80
CA LYS A 403 6.53 -39.85 -23.32
C LYS A 403 5.13 -40.02 -23.91
N ASP A 404 4.35 -38.96 -24.01
CA ASP A 404 3.01 -38.98 -24.62
C ASP A 404 3.09 -39.31 -26.11
N VAL A 405 4.03 -38.71 -26.86
CA VAL A 405 4.25 -39.05 -28.28
C VAL A 405 4.68 -40.51 -28.47
N SER A 406 5.55 -41.03 -27.60
CA SER A 406 5.93 -42.45 -27.68
C SER A 406 4.78 -43.40 -27.35
N LEU A 407 3.87 -43.02 -26.46
CA LEU A 407 2.69 -43.82 -26.12
C LEU A 407 1.64 -43.77 -27.24
N GLU A 408 1.44 -42.62 -27.89
CA GLU A 408 0.60 -42.51 -29.10
C GLU A 408 1.17 -43.32 -30.28
N GLU A 409 2.49 -43.32 -30.49
CA GLU A 409 3.13 -44.17 -31.50
C GLU A 409 3.00 -45.66 -31.17
N GLU A 410 3.12 -46.05 -29.90
CA GLU A 410 2.99 -47.44 -29.46
C GLU A 410 1.53 -47.93 -29.53
N GLU A 411 0.55 -47.08 -29.20
CA GLU A 411 -0.89 -47.35 -29.41
C GLU A 411 -1.25 -47.40 -30.91
N ALA A 412 -0.68 -46.54 -31.75
CA ALA A 412 -0.87 -46.57 -33.20
C ALA A 412 -0.29 -47.85 -33.84
N CYS A 413 0.80 -48.40 -33.28
CA CYS A 413 1.35 -49.70 -33.71
C CYS A 413 0.53 -50.91 -33.21
N LEU A 414 -0.25 -50.75 -32.13
CA LEU A 414 -1.08 -51.81 -31.54
C LEU A 414 -2.52 -51.83 -32.07
N SER A 415 -2.98 -50.75 -32.72
CA SER A 415 -4.25 -50.77 -33.47
C SER A 415 -4.05 -51.53 -34.79
N PRO A 416 -4.73 -52.66 -35.03
CA PRO A 416 -4.67 -53.35 -36.31
C PRO A 416 -5.20 -52.41 -37.40
N ALA A 417 -4.51 -52.38 -38.54
CA ALA A 417 -5.01 -51.77 -39.77
C ALA A 417 -6.30 -52.49 -40.22
N GLU A 418 -7.46 -52.04 -39.73
CA GLU A 418 -8.73 -52.31 -40.41
C GLU A 418 -8.83 -51.38 -41.63
N THR A 419 -8.17 -51.80 -42.69
CA THR A 419 -8.55 -51.43 -44.06
C THR A 419 -8.57 -52.68 -44.92
N LEU A 420 -9.71 -52.87 -45.59
CA LEU A 420 -9.98 -53.66 -46.80
C LEU A 420 -10.58 -55.07 -46.62
N SER A 421 -11.92 -55.11 -46.57
CA SER A 421 -12.73 -55.80 -47.59
C SER A 421 -14.14 -55.24 -47.64
#